data_AF-A0A975B452-F1
#
_entry.id   AF-A0A975B452-F1
#
_cell.length_a   1.000
_cell.length_b   1.000
_cell.length_c   1.000
_cell.angle_alpha   90.00
_cell.angle_beta   90.00
_cell.angle_gamma   90.00
#
_symmetry.space_group_name_H-M   'P 1'
#
loop_
_entity.id
_entity.type
_entity.pdbx_description
1 polymer ?
#
loop_
_entity_poly.entity_id
_entity_poly.type
_entity_poly.pdbx_seq_one_letter_code
_entity_poly.pdbx_strand_id
1 'polypeptide(L)'
;MILEQVQQILSTGKGHSLSELADRLPDLCGRDDAKDILYLLLRLDTRFENVGKLWFAKAGMKSDSTLEIREAVKGYFSQTNRKGELMAHLTKAVAESTSIGEDKIQKVISKNYHTVQSGKMVLNRVKENENG
;
A
#
# COMPACT_ATOMS: atom_id res chain seq x y z
N MET A 1 0.85 12.96 -2.22
CA MET A 1 -0.11 13.79 -3.00
C MET A 1 -1.54 13.50 -2.57
N ILE A 2 -2.49 14.45 -2.76
CA ILE A 2 -3.88 14.28 -2.30
C ILE A 2 -4.58 13.02 -2.87
N LEU A 3 -4.33 12.68 -4.13
CA LEU A 3 -4.88 11.49 -4.78
C LEU A 3 -4.34 10.17 -4.20
N GLU A 4 -3.11 10.14 -3.69
CA GLU A 4 -2.55 8.96 -3.03
C GLU A 4 -3.19 8.75 -1.65
N GLN A 5 -3.45 9.85 -0.93
CA GLN A 5 -4.16 9.78 0.36
C GLN A 5 -5.60 9.31 0.16
N VAL A 6 -6.29 9.81 -0.87
CA VAL A 6 -7.62 9.34 -1.26
C VAL A 6 -7.61 7.84 -1.58
N GLN A 7 -6.64 7.39 -2.37
CA GLN A 7 -6.48 5.97 -2.67
C GLN A 7 -6.26 5.14 -1.41
N GLN A 8 -5.45 5.59 -0.46
CA GLN A 8 -5.23 4.88 0.80
C GLN A 8 -6.50 4.81 1.67
N ILE A 9 -7.28 5.90 1.74
CA ILE A 9 -8.54 5.93 2.51
C ILE A 9 -9.56 4.96 1.89
N LEU A 10 -9.68 4.95 0.57
CA LEU A 10 -10.57 4.05 -0.16
C LEU A 10 -10.15 2.59 -0.04
N SER A 11 -8.85 2.29 -0.16
CA SER A 11 -8.32 0.93 -0.02
C SER A 11 -8.42 0.36 1.39
N THR A 12 -8.52 1.21 2.43
CA THR A 12 -8.71 0.77 3.82
C THR A 12 -10.18 0.67 4.23
N GLY A 13 -11.11 1.01 3.34
CA GLY A 13 -12.55 0.99 3.60
C GLY A 13 -13.04 2.02 4.61
N LYS A 14 -12.21 3.04 4.94
CA LYS A 14 -12.47 4.00 6.03
C LYS A 14 -13.34 5.20 5.63
N GLY A 15 -13.70 5.33 4.37
CA GLY A 15 -14.61 6.38 3.87
C GLY A 15 -14.82 6.21 2.39
N HIS A 16 -16.08 6.22 1.95
CA HIS A 16 -16.45 5.99 0.55
C HIS A 16 -17.26 7.16 -0.03
N SER A 17 -17.82 8.03 0.81
CA SER A 17 -18.50 9.24 0.35
C SER A 17 -17.55 10.44 0.27
N LEU A 18 -17.90 11.44 -0.55
CA LEU A 18 -17.11 12.68 -0.68
C LEU A 18 -16.94 13.41 0.66
N SER A 19 -17.96 13.39 1.53
CA SER A 19 -17.88 14.00 2.86
C SER A 19 -16.85 13.30 3.74
N GLU A 20 -16.91 11.97 3.82
CA GLU A 20 -15.95 11.18 4.62
C GLU A 20 -14.52 11.29 4.10
N LEU A 21 -14.35 11.40 2.78
CA LEU A 21 -13.05 11.65 2.17
C LEU A 21 -12.54 13.04 2.53
N ALA A 22 -13.37 14.08 2.42
CA ALA A 22 -13.03 15.45 2.76
C ALA A 22 -12.58 15.60 4.23
N ASP A 23 -13.34 15.00 5.16
CA ASP A 23 -13.07 15.09 6.61
C ASP A 23 -11.74 14.42 7.00
N ARG A 24 -11.27 13.46 6.20
CA ARG A 24 -10.05 12.69 6.46
C ARG A 24 -8.82 13.23 5.74
N LEU A 25 -8.99 14.14 4.80
CA LEU A 25 -7.89 14.75 4.05
C LEU A 25 -7.51 16.08 4.71
N PRO A 26 -6.29 16.20 5.26
CA PRO A 26 -5.86 17.42 5.96
C PRO A 26 -6.00 18.69 5.10
N ASP A 27 -5.74 18.58 3.79
CA ASP A 27 -5.78 19.70 2.85
C ASP A 27 -7.21 20.16 2.49
N LEU A 28 -8.22 19.33 2.81
CA LEU A 28 -9.62 19.57 2.45
C LEU A 28 -10.57 19.63 3.66
N CYS A 29 -10.12 19.19 4.82
CA CYS A 29 -10.92 19.20 6.03
C CYS A 29 -11.35 20.63 6.40
N GLY A 30 -12.65 20.83 6.57
CA GLY A 30 -13.24 22.12 6.95
C GLY A 30 -13.32 23.16 5.83
N ARG A 31 -13.02 22.81 4.58
CA ARG A 31 -13.24 23.71 3.44
C ARG A 31 -14.65 23.54 2.87
N ASP A 32 -15.29 24.66 2.54
CA ASP A 32 -16.63 24.67 1.94
C ASP A 32 -16.65 24.06 0.52
N ASP A 33 -15.54 24.18 -0.22
CA ASP A 33 -15.36 23.68 -1.59
C ASP A 33 -14.80 22.26 -1.67
N ALA A 34 -14.54 21.61 -0.54
CA ALA A 34 -13.83 20.33 -0.46
C ALA A 34 -14.46 19.23 -1.32
N LYS A 35 -15.80 19.15 -1.29
CA LYS A 35 -16.56 18.11 -1.99
C LYS A 35 -16.49 18.29 -3.50
N ASP A 36 -16.53 19.53 -3.99
CA ASP A 36 -16.46 19.85 -5.41
C ASP A 36 -15.05 19.57 -5.95
N ILE A 37 -14.02 19.95 -5.19
CA ILE A 37 -12.63 19.63 -5.51
C ILE A 37 -12.43 18.10 -5.57
N LEU A 38 -12.89 17.37 -4.54
CA LEU A 38 -12.78 15.91 -4.52
C LEU A 38 -13.54 15.26 -5.66
N TYR A 39 -14.76 15.73 -5.96
CA TYR A 39 -15.54 15.23 -7.07
C TYR A 39 -14.79 15.38 -8.39
N LEU A 40 -14.23 16.56 -8.67
CA LEU A 40 -13.45 16.80 -9.89
C LEU A 40 -12.20 15.92 -9.95
N LEU A 41 -11.43 15.86 -8.86
CA LEU A 41 -10.22 15.04 -8.77
C LEU A 41 -10.51 13.56 -9.02
N LEU A 42 -11.53 13.02 -8.36
CA LEU A 42 -11.93 11.62 -8.49
C LEU A 42 -12.54 11.31 -9.86
N ARG A 43 -13.30 12.25 -10.43
CA ARG A 43 -13.96 12.08 -11.73
C ARG A 43 -12.98 12.06 -12.90
N LEU A 44 -11.91 12.86 -12.81
CA LEU A 44 -10.87 12.99 -13.83
C LEU A 44 -9.86 11.85 -13.78
N ASP A 45 -9.74 11.16 -12.65
CA ASP A 45 -8.74 10.11 -12.46
C ASP A 45 -9.34 8.72 -12.64
N THR A 46 -8.83 8.00 -13.65
CA THR A 46 -9.30 6.66 -14.02
C THR A 46 -9.12 5.59 -12.94
N ARG A 47 -8.31 5.86 -11.89
CA ARG A 47 -8.11 4.99 -10.72
C ARG A 47 -9.35 4.82 -9.87
N PHE A 48 -10.29 5.75 -9.95
CA PHE A 48 -11.47 5.73 -9.11
C PHE A 48 -12.71 5.44 -9.94
N GLU A 49 -13.67 4.79 -9.31
CA GLU A 49 -14.99 4.59 -9.86
C GLU A 49 -16.04 5.11 -8.88
N ASN A 50 -17.12 5.63 -9.46
CA ASN A 50 -18.28 6.05 -8.72
C ASN A 50 -19.38 5.00 -8.89
N VAL A 51 -19.84 4.44 -7.77
CA VAL A 51 -20.97 3.51 -7.72
C VAL A 51 -22.05 4.18 -6.88
N GLY A 52 -22.91 4.93 -7.56
CA GLY A 52 -23.96 5.74 -6.91
C GLY A 52 -23.37 6.92 -6.15
N LYS A 53 -23.62 7.00 -4.83
CA LYS A 53 -23.09 8.09 -3.98
C LYS A 53 -21.70 7.78 -3.38
N LEU A 54 -21.17 6.61 -3.68
CA LEU A 54 -19.92 6.11 -3.12
C LEU A 54 -18.85 6.06 -4.20
N TRP A 55 -17.62 6.29 -3.77
CA TRP A 55 -16.41 6.18 -4.57
C TRP A 55 -15.62 4.98 -4.10
N PHE A 56 -15.00 4.32 -5.05
CA PHE A 56 -14.15 3.16 -4.85
C PHE A 56 -12.87 3.36 -5.65
N ALA A 57 -11.77 2.83 -5.14
CA ALA A 57 -10.61 2.60 -6.00
C ALA A 57 -10.95 1.39 -6.90
N LYS A 58 -10.80 1.53 -8.22
CA LYS A 58 -11.05 0.42 -9.15
C LYS A 58 -10.13 -0.74 -8.78
N ALA A 59 -10.74 -1.88 -8.48
CA ALA A 59 -10.04 -3.14 -8.29
C ALA A 59 -9.38 -3.55 -9.62
N GLY A 60 -8.12 -3.18 -9.82
CA GLY A 60 -7.41 -3.46 -11.06
C GLY A 60 -6.23 -2.54 -11.37
N MET A 61 -6.13 -1.37 -10.73
CA MET A 61 -4.89 -0.61 -10.77
C MET A 61 -3.98 -1.12 -9.66
N LYS A 62 -2.95 -1.86 -10.09
CA LYS A 62 -1.80 -2.32 -9.30
C LYS A 62 -1.56 -1.31 -8.17
N SER A 63 -2.06 -1.63 -6.97
CA SER A 63 -1.25 -1.47 -5.77
C SER A 63 0.15 -1.86 -6.21
N ASP A 64 1.11 -0.93 -6.18
CA ASP A 64 2.47 -1.26 -6.55
C ASP A 64 2.79 -2.47 -5.71
N SER A 65 2.83 -3.65 -6.32
CA SER A 65 2.89 -4.88 -5.54
C SER A 65 4.16 -4.88 -4.72
N THR A 66 5.17 -4.10 -5.14
CA THR A 66 6.35 -3.76 -4.36
C THR A 66 6.00 -3.06 -3.04
N LEU A 67 5.15 -2.03 -3.05
CA LEU A 67 4.69 -1.30 -1.88
C LEU A 67 3.87 -2.21 -0.96
N GLU A 68 2.93 -2.97 -1.52
CA GLU A 68 2.11 -3.91 -0.76
C GLU A 68 2.94 -4.99 -0.07
N ILE A 69 3.91 -5.56 -0.80
CA ILE A 69 4.87 -6.52 -0.25
C ILE A 69 5.71 -5.87 0.85
N ARG A 70 6.17 -4.62 0.68
CA ARG A 70 6.96 -3.92 1.70
C ARG A 70 6.16 -3.67 2.98
N GLU A 71 4.91 -3.22 2.87
CA GLU A 71 4.03 -3.02 4.02
C GLU A 71 3.70 -4.35 4.72
N ALA A 72 3.46 -5.42 3.96
CA ALA A 72 3.24 -6.75 4.52
C ALA A 72 4.49 -7.29 5.25
N VAL A 73 5.69 -7.13 4.67
CA VAL A 73 6.96 -7.52 5.31
C VAL A 73 7.20 -6.71 6.58
N LYS A 74 6.93 -5.40 6.55
CA LYS A 74 7.04 -4.53 7.73
C LYS A 74 6.07 -4.97 8.82
N GLY A 75 4.81 -5.23 8.47
CA GLY A 75 3.80 -5.75 9.37
C GLY A 75 4.22 -7.07 10.02
N TYR A 76 4.77 -8.00 9.23
CA TYR A 76 5.29 -9.27 9.73
C TYR A 76 6.40 -9.09 10.77
N PHE A 77 7.41 -8.26 10.50
CA PHE A 77 8.50 -8.04 11.45
C PHE A 77 8.05 -7.27 12.69
N SER A 78 7.10 -6.34 12.55
CA SER A 78 6.49 -5.65 13.69
C SER A 78 5.71 -6.61 14.61
N GLN A 79 4.98 -7.57 14.05
CA GLN A 79 4.21 -8.55 14.82
C GLN A 79 5.10 -9.61 15.49
N THR A 80 6.12 -10.08 14.79
CA THR A 80 7.00 -11.15 15.29
C THR A 80 8.13 -10.63 16.19
N ASN A 81 8.40 -9.32 16.17
CA ASN A 81 9.52 -8.67 16.85
C ASN A 81 10.89 -9.32 16.53
N ARG A 82 11.00 -9.93 15.34
CA ARG A 82 12.22 -10.60 14.87
C ARG A 82 13.11 -9.63 14.10
N LYS A 83 14.44 -9.79 14.26
CA LYS A 83 15.44 -9.02 13.50
C LYS A 83 15.69 -9.56 12.09
N GLY A 84 15.28 -10.80 11.83
CA GLY A 84 15.36 -11.45 10.53
C GLY A 84 14.57 -12.75 10.50
N GLU A 85 14.28 -13.23 9.31
CA GLU A 85 13.47 -14.43 9.06
C GLU A 85 14.00 -15.19 7.84
N LEU A 86 13.71 -16.49 7.76
CA LEU A 86 14.01 -17.27 6.56
C LEU A 86 13.16 -16.80 5.38
N MET A 87 13.78 -16.67 4.20
CA MET A 87 13.12 -16.22 2.97
C MET A 87 11.84 -17.02 2.69
N ALA A 88 11.89 -18.34 2.82
CA ALA A 88 10.74 -19.21 2.58
C ALA A 88 9.56 -18.90 3.54
N HIS A 89 9.84 -18.71 4.83
CA HIS A 89 8.80 -18.41 5.82
C HIS A 89 8.21 -17.01 5.62
N LEU A 90 9.08 -16.02 5.39
CA LEU A 90 8.65 -14.65 5.15
C LEU A 90 7.80 -14.56 3.87
N THR A 91 8.23 -15.22 2.79
CA THR A 91 7.52 -15.20 1.51
C THR A 91 6.14 -15.83 1.66
N LYS A 92 6.03 -16.97 2.35
CA LYS A 92 4.75 -17.64 2.61
C LYS A 92 3.79 -16.76 3.43
N ALA A 93 4.27 -16.17 4.53
CA ALA A 93 3.45 -15.29 5.36
C ALA A 93 2.97 -14.03 4.62
N VAL A 94 3.81 -13.48 3.74
CA VAL A 94 3.44 -12.33 2.90
C VAL A 94 2.45 -12.74 1.80
N ALA A 95 2.60 -13.92 1.21
CA ALA A 95 1.65 -14.44 0.22
C ALA A 95 0.26 -14.64 0.82
N GLU A 96 0.19 -15.21 2.03
CA GLU A 96 -1.05 -15.40 2.79
C GLU A 96 -1.77 -14.08 3.12
N SER A 97 -1.03 -12.98 3.27
CA SER A 97 -1.58 -11.66 3.63
C SER A 97 -1.89 -10.73 2.44
N THR A 98 -1.34 -11.02 1.25
CA THR A 98 -1.46 -10.13 0.07
C THR A 98 -2.09 -10.80 -1.15
N SER A 99 -2.30 -12.13 -1.14
CA SER A 99 -2.69 -12.90 -2.33
C SER A 99 -1.73 -12.74 -3.53
N ILE A 100 -0.51 -12.26 -3.29
CA ILE A 100 0.53 -12.12 -4.30
C ILE A 100 1.33 -13.42 -4.41
N GLY A 101 1.65 -13.85 -5.63
CA GLY A 101 2.47 -15.04 -5.84
C GLY A 101 3.87 -14.96 -5.23
N GLU A 102 4.31 -16.07 -4.63
CA GLU A 102 5.58 -16.18 -3.90
C GLU A 102 6.80 -15.76 -4.74
N ASP A 103 6.84 -16.11 -6.03
CA ASP A 103 7.93 -15.72 -6.94
C ASP A 103 8.13 -14.21 -7.03
N LYS A 104 7.02 -13.47 -7.02
CA LYS A 104 7.04 -12.01 -7.11
C LYS A 104 7.48 -11.41 -5.77
N ILE A 105 6.99 -11.97 -4.67
CA ILE A 105 7.38 -11.58 -3.30
C ILE A 105 8.89 -11.78 -3.12
N GLN A 106 9.41 -12.95 -3.45
CA GLN A 106 10.83 -13.26 -3.31
C GLN A 106 11.71 -12.31 -4.12
N LYS A 107 11.32 -11.97 -5.36
CA LYS A 107 12.02 -10.97 -6.18
C LYS A 107 12.04 -9.60 -5.52
N VAL A 108 10.90 -9.14 -5.01
CA VAL A 108 10.80 -7.85 -4.32
C VAL A 108 11.63 -7.84 -3.04
N ILE A 109 11.54 -8.88 -2.22
CA ILE A 109 12.31 -8.97 -0.97
C ILE A 109 13.81 -8.97 -1.28
N SER A 110 14.26 -9.78 -2.23
CA SER A 110 15.68 -9.87 -2.61
C SER A 110 16.23 -8.54 -3.14
N LYS A 111 15.40 -7.80 -3.89
CA LYS A 111 15.77 -6.48 -4.41
C LYS A 111 15.85 -5.42 -3.31
N ASN A 112 14.99 -5.48 -2.29
CA ASN A 112 14.78 -4.37 -1.36
C ASN A 112 15.32 -4.60 0.05
N TYR A 113 15.62 -5.83 0.48
CA TYR A 113 16.06 -6.14 1.84
C TYR A 113 17.44 -6.77 1.85
N HIS A 114 18.18 -6.58 2.94
CA HIS A 114 19.45 -7.25 3.15
C HIS A 114 19.24 -8.74 3.38
N THR A 115 19.96 -9.56 2.64
CA THR A 115 19.95 -11.02 2.78
C THR A 115 21.33 -11.51 3.22
N VAL A 116 21.38 -12.38 4.22
CA VAL A 116 22.60 -13.04 4.69
C VAL A 116 22.51 -14.55 4.49
N GLN A 117 23.66 -15.24 4.56
CA GLN A 117 23.76 -16.70 4.35
C GLN A 117 23.22 -17.15 2.98
N SER A 118 23.82 -16.65 1.90
CA SER A 118 23.49 -17.02 0.52
C SER A 118 22.00 -16.89 0.18
N GLY A 119 21.34 -15.84 0.66
CA GLY A 119 19.94 -15.55 0.33
C GLY A 119 18.88 -16.27 1.18
N LYS A 120 19.29 -17.08 2.17
CA LYS A 120 18.35 -17.84 3.00
C LYS A 120 17.68 -17.01 4.08
N MET A 121 18.36 -16.00 4.61
CA MET A 121 17.84 -15.17 5.71
C MET A 121 17.69 -13.73 5.26
N VAL A 122 16.51 -13.17 5.49
CA VAL A 122 16.14 -11.78 5.20
C VAL A 122 16.16 -11.00 6.51
N LEU A 123 16.93 -9.91 6.55
CA LEU A 123 16.97 -9.02 7.70
C LEU A 123 15.85 -7.98 7.59
N ASN A 124 15.33 -7.52 8.73
CA ASN A 124 14.44 -6.36 8.80
C ASN A 124 15.24 -5.06 8.59
N ARG A 125 15.93 -4.96 7.45
CA ARG A 125 16.71 -3.82 7.02
C ARG A 125 16.55 -3.69 5.51
N VAL A 126 15.95 -2.58 5.11
CA VAL A 126 15.81 -2.22 3.70
C VAL A 126 17.19 -1.82 3.19
N LYS A 127 17.54 -2.25 1.99
CA LYS A 127 18.68 -1.71 1.23
C LYS A 127 18.30 -0.28 0.88
N GLU A 128 18.86 0.69 1.57
CA GLU A 128 18.74 2.08 1.13
C GLU A 128 19.26 2.14 -0.32
N ASN A 129 18.51 2.81 -1.20
CA ASN A 129 18.99 3.04 -2.55
C ASN A 129 20.31 3.82 -2.44
N GLU A 130 21.44 3.19 -2.78
CA GLU A 130 22.68 3.89 -3.14
C GLU A 130 22.54 4.58 -4.51
N ASN A 131 21.42 5.25 -4.75
CA ASN A 131 21.22 6.11 -5.92
C ASN A 131 20.81 7.50 -5.41
N GLY A 132 21.83 8.35 -5.25
CA GLY A 132 21.84 9.81 -5.46
C GLY A 132 20.69 10.63 -4.94
#